data_AF-H0SSQ0-F1
#
_entry.id   AF-H0SSQ0-F1
#
_cell.length_a   1.000
_cell.length_b   1.000
_cell.length_c   1.000
_cell.angle_alpha   90.00
_cell.angle_beta   90.00
_cell.angle_gamma   90.00
#
_symmetry.space_group_name_H-M   'P 1'
#
loop_
_entity.id
_entity.type
_entity.pdbx_description
1 polymer ?
#
loop_
_entity_poly.entity_id
_entity_poly.type
_entity_poly.pdbx_seq_one_letter_code
_entity_poly.pdbx_strand_id
1 'polypeptide(L)'
;MLQTIFDRLCGQEALAFESEFSIDESVRRLSSSRVEPDLLGLAPLAAMKLVAVVGRVTEDHVSLRCERLFIFNGLRSVFVGRFQTFDGRVILIGQFVGVDGHAGPIVGAGLAMGLLMIVGPLLELLGGSHDPMLWLMPLLGWLPPLFTIGIVRLGRWLSSSDEKRIIGAIKHALLKPQRTGVA
;
A
#
# COMPACT_ATOMS: atom_id res chain seq x y z
N MET A 1 21.77 3.62 -10.65
CA MET A 1 21.57 3.91 -9.21
C MET A 1 20.16 4.39 -8.89
N LEU A 2 19.60 5.39 -9.60
CA LEU A 2 18.20 5.82 -9.42
C LEU A 2 17.18 4.69 -9.64
N GLN A 3 17.37 3.88 -10.70
CA GLN A 3 16.54 2.69 -10.96
C GLN A 3 16.57 1.68 -9.81
N THR A 4 17.73 1.42 -9.21
CA THR A 4 17.88 0.46 -8.10
C THR A 4 17.19 0.94 -6.83
N ILE A 5 17.14 2.26 -6.60
CA ILE A 5 16.40 2.86 -5.48
C ILE A 5 14.90 2.77 -5.74
N PHE A 6 14.46 3.04 -6.98
CA PHE A 6 13.08 2.87 -7.41
C PHE A 6 12.64 1.40 -7.34
N ASP A 7 13.41 0.44 -7.82
CA ASP A 7 13.07 -0.99 -7.74
C ASP A 7 13.02 -1.49 -6.30
N ARG A 8 13.91 -1.01 -5.42
CA ARG A 8 13.86 -1.34 -3.99
C ARG A 8 12.69 -0.66 -3.26
N LEU A 9 12.16 0.42 -3.84
CA LEU A 9 10.96 1.12 -3.40
C LEU A 9 9.68 0.62 -4.09
N CYS A 10 9.76 -0.08 -5.22
CA CYS A 10 8.61 -0.37 -6.10
C CYS A 10 8.56 -1.80 -6.63
N GLY A 11 9.43 -2.69 -6.15
CA GLY A 11 9.53 -4.07 -6.60
C GLY A 11 8.27 -4.85 -6.27
N GLN A 12 7.50 -5.19 -7.31
CA GLN A 12 6.38 -6.12 -7.23
C GLN A 12 6.92 -7.55 -7.22
N GLU A 13 6.95 -8.18 -6.05
CA GLU A 13 7.11 -9.64 -5.97
C GLU A 13 5.77 -10.30 -6.33
N ALA A 14 5.79 -11.14 -7.36
CA ALA A 14 4.65 -12.00 -7.67
C ALA A 14 4.46 -12.99 -6.52
N LEU A 15 3.27 -12.97 -5.91
CA LEU A 15 2.89 -13.85 -4.83
C LEU A 15 2.08 -15.02 -5.39
N ALA A 16 2.46 -16.23 -4.99
CA ALA A 16 1.74 -17.46 -5.28
C ALA A 16 1.25 -18.08 -3.98
N PHE A 17 -0.04 -18.39 -3.91
CA PHE A 17 -0.66 -19.07 -2.78
C PHE A 17 -1.28 -20.37 -3.28
N GLU A 18 -0.77 -21.50 -2.80
CA GLU A 18 -1.37 -22.80 -3.05
C GLU A 18 -2.66 -22.94 -2.24
N SER A 19 -3.67 -23.52 -2.87
CA SER A 19 -4.96 -23.85 -2.27
C SER A 19 -5.16 -25.35 -2.25
N GLU A 20 -5.59 -25.85 -1.09
CA GLU A 20 -5.97 -27.26 -0.90
C GLU A 20 -7.41 -27.55 -1.37
N PHE A 21 -8.13 -26.54 -1.87
CA PHE A 21 -9.54 -26.64 -2.27
C PHE A 21 -9.70 -26.50 -3.79
N SER A 22 -10.83 -26.99 -4.31
CA SER A 22 -11.23 -26.72 -5.70
C SER A 22 -11.45 -25.23 -5.91
N ILE A 23 -11.40 -24.78 -7.17
CA ILE A 23 -11.53 -23.37 -7.53
C ILE A 23 -12.83 -22.78 -7.00
N ASP A 24 -13.97 -23.46 -7.19
CA ASP A 24 -15.27 -23.01 -6.69
C ASP A 24 -15.30 -22.81 -5.17
N GLU A 25 -14.72 -23.74 -4.42
CA GLU A 25 -14.67 -23.68 -2.96
C GLU A 25 -13.70 -22.58 -2.47
N SER A 26 -12.58 -22.39 -3.17
CA SER A 26 -11.62 -21.31 -2.92
C SER A 26 -12.23 -19.94 -3.18
N VAL A 27 -12.94 -19.77 -4.29
CA VAL A 27 -13.67 -18.53 -4.62
C VAL A 27 -14.74 -18.28 -3.56
N ARG A 28 -15.51 -19.30 -3.19
CA ARG A 28 -16.57 -19.18 -2.18
C ARG A 28 -16.00 -18.76 -0.82
N ARG A 29 -14.93 -19.40 -0.35
CA ARG A 29 -14.27 -19.08 0.92
C ARG A 29 -13.63 -17.69 0.93
N LEU A 30 -12.94 -17.31 -0.14
CA LEU A 30 -12.40 -15.96 -0.25
C LEU A 30 -13.52 -14.92 -0.25
N SER A 31 -14.61 -15.17 -0.99
CA SER A 31 -15.77 -14.27 -1.07
C SER A 31 -16.53 -14.15 0.25
N SER A 32 -16.61 -15.24 1.03
CA SER A 32 -17.24 -15.27 2.36
C SER A 32 -16.31 -14.76 3.47
N SER A 33 -15.00 -14.72 3.24
CA SER A 33 -14.02 -14.16 4.18
C SER A 33 -14.03 -12.63 4.24
N ARG A 34 -15.04 -11.99 3.61
CA ARG A 34 -15.39 -10.59 3.86
C ARG A 34 -15.65 -10.43 5.35
N VAL A 35 -14.63 -9.93 6.06
CA VAL A 35 -14.77 -9.45 7.42
C VAL A 35 -15.55 -8.15 7.33
N GLU A 36 -16.89 -8.26 7.26
CA GLU A 36 -17.76 -7.13 7.53
C GLU A 36 -17.48 -6.68 8.96
N PRO A 37 -17.19 -5.40 9.18
CA PRO A 37 -16.98 -4.92 10.53
C PRO A 37 -18.30 -4.99 11.27
N ASP A 38 -18.26 -5.54 12.48
CA ASP A 38 -19.41 -5.60 13.38
C ASP A 38 -19.82 -4.18 13.78
N LEU A 39 -20.77 -3.61 13.04
CA LEU A 39 -21.30 -2.26 13.24
C LEU A 39 -22.17 -2.14 14.50
N LEU A 40 -22.50 -3.27 15.16
CA LEU A 40 -23.44 -3.33 16.29
C LEU A 40 -22.75 -3.41 17.66
N GLY A 41 -21.41 -3.52 17.70
CA GLY A 41 -20.62 -3.59 18.92
C GLY A 41 -20.12 -2.23 19.42
N LEU A 42 -20.85 -1.64 20.38
CA LEU A 42 -20.52 -0.45 21.16
C LEU A 42 -19.02 -0.34 21.60
N ALA A 43 -18.21 0.49 20.93
CA ALA A 43 -17.08 1.20 21.55
C ALA A 43 -16.47 2.27 20.60
N PRO A 44 -16.41 3.56 20.98
CA PRO A 44 -15.81 4.62 20.15
C PRO A 44 -14.30 4.45 19.93
N LEU A 45 -13.63 3.59 20.70
CA LEU A 45 -12.20 3.24 20.53
C LEU A 45 -11.97 2.01 19.64
N ALA A 46 -12.98 1.15 19.43
CA ALA A 46 -12.90 0.03 18.49
C ALA A 46 -13.08 0.50 17.03
N ALA A 47 -13.70 1.67 16.85
CA ALA A 47 -13.93 2.30 15.54
C ALA A 47 -12.65 2.53 14.73
N MET A 48 -11.49 2.75 15.39
CA MET A 48 -10.19 2.91 14.74
C MET A 48 -9.63 1.60 14.12
N LYS A 49 -10.21 0.43 14.42
CA LYS A 49 -9.76 -0.88 13.93
C LYS A 49 -10.69 -1.51 12.87
N LEU A 50 -11.68 -0.79 12.35
CA LEU A 50 -12.47 -1.27 11.21
C LEU A 50 -11.65 -1.21 9.91
N VAL A 51 -10.86 -2.26 9.68
CA VAL A 51 -10.26 -2.55 8.37
C VAL A 51 -10.95 -3.79 7.84
N ALA A 52 -11.71 -3.63 6.77
CA ALA A 52 -12.35 -4.74 6.07
C ALA A 52 -11.55 -5.10 4.82
N VAL A 53 -11.36 -6.39 4.54
CA VAL A 53 -10.83 -6.83 3.24
C VAL A 53 -12.03 -6.99 2.31
N VAL A 54 -12.14 -6.10 1.33
CA VAL A 54 -13.26 -6.05 0.39
C VAL A 54 -12.72 -6.23 -1.01
N GLY A 55 -13.49 -6.89 -1.88
CA GLY A 55 -13.01 -7.18 -3.21
C GLY A 55 -13.98 -7.97 -4.07
N ARG A 56 -13.60 -8.09 -5.35
CA ARG A 56 -14.24 -8.98 -6.31
C ARG A 56 -13.36 -10.23 -6.44
N VAL A 57 -13.95 -11.39 -6.21
CA VAL A 57 -13.27 -12.67 -6.33
C VAL A 57 -14.02 -13.47 -7.38
N THR A 58 -13.33 -13.76 -8.48
CA THR A 58 -13.75 -14.64 -9.56
C THR A 58 -12.58 -15.55 -9.91
N GLU A 59 -12.84 -16.66 -10.60
CA GLU A 59 -11.79 -17.59 -11.04
C GLU A 59 -10.69 -16.88 -11.85
N ASP A 60 -11.10 -16.12 -12.87
CA ASP A 60 -10.20 -15.40 -13.77
C ASP A 60 -9.61 -14.12 -13.17
N HIS A 61 -10.23 -13.57 -12.12
CA HIS A 61 -9.83 -12.28 -11.55
C HIS A 61 -10.16 -12.16 -10.06
N VAL A 62 -9.12 -11.95 -9.27
CA VAL A 62 -9.18 -11.69 -7.83
C VAL A 62 -8.63 -10.30 -7.57
N SER A 63 -9.47 -9.40 -7.10
CA SER A 63 -9.08 -8.06 -6.66
C SER A 63 -9.48 -7.87 -5.21
N LEU A 64 -8.52 -7.76 -4.30
CA LEU A 64 -8.74 -7.54 -2.87
C LEU A 64 -8.08 -6.24 -2.42
N ARG A 65 -8.80 -5.44 -1.62
CA ARG A 65 -8.28 -4.21 -1.02
C ARG A 65 -8.69 -4.14 0.44
N CYS A 66 -7.86 -3.49 1.26
CA CYS A 66 -8.25 -3.11 2.61
C CYS A 66 -9.00 -1.78 2.58
N GLU A 67 -10.20 -1.76 3.13
CA GLU A 67 -11.00 -0.56 3.30
C GLU A 67 -10.97 -0.16 4.78
N ARG A 68 -10.28 0.94 5.08
CA ARG A 68 -10.35 1.63 6.37
C ARG A 68 -11.44 2.68 6.32
N LEU A 69 -12.40 2.60 7.24
CA LEU A 69 -13.28 3.72 7.52
C LEU A 69 -12.45 4.92 8.01
N PHE A 70 -12.77 6.11 7.52
CA PHE A 70 -12.17 7.41 7.88
C PHE A 70 -10.75 7.74 7.38
N ILE A 71 -9.98 6.81 6.79
CA ILE A 71 -8.62 7.11 6.27
C ILE A 71 -8.57 6.87 4.76
N PHE A 72 -8.78 7.91 3.96
CA PHE A 72 -8.55 7.88 2.51
C PHE A 72 -7.06 8.01 2.20
N ASN A 73 -6.37 6.88 2.14
CA ASN A 73 -5.01 6.81 1.64
C ASN A 73 -5.04 6.59 0.11
N GLY A 74 -4.51 7.54 -0.66
CA GLY A 74 -4.38 7.42 -2.12
C GLY A 74 -3.32 6.39 -2.56
N LEU A 75 -2.48 5.94 -1.62
CA LEU A 75 -1.43 4.94 -1.81
C LEU A 75 -1.86 3.55 -1.31
N ARG A 76 -3.16 3.25 -1.34
CA ARG A 76 -3.70 1.94 -0.90
C ARG A 76 -3.20 0.83 -1.82
N SER A 77 -2.65 -0.22 -1.22
CA SER A 77 -2.29 -1.44 -1.94
C SER A 77 -3.53 -2.30 -2.23
N VAL A 78 -3.66 -2.70 -3.48
CA VAL A 78 -4.71 -3.59 -3.99
C VAL A 78 -4.03 -4.86 -4.49
N PHE A 79 -4.39 -6.00 -3.92
CA PHE A 79 -3.97 -7.28 -4.47
C PHE A 79 -4.78 -7.57 -5.73
N VAL A 80 -4.11 -7.85 -6.83
CA VAL A 80 -4.71 -8.27 -8.10
C VAL A 80 -4.07 -9.58 -8.52
N GLY A 81 -4.88 -10.60 -8.77
CA GLY A 81 -4.42 -11.93 -9.17
C GLY A 81 -5.49 -12.74 -9.89
N ARG A 82 -5.20 -14.02 -10.12
CA ARG A 82 -6.11 -15.00 -10.72
C ARG A 82 -5.81 -16.39 -10.19
N PHE A 83 -6.82 -17.25 -10.17
CA PHE A 83 -6.60 -18.67 -9.90
C PHE A 83 -6.06 -19.36 -11.16
N GLN A 84 -5.08 -20.23 -10.99
CA GLN A 84 -4.53 -21.07 -12.04
C GLN A 84 -4.35 -22.48 -11.49
N THR A 85 -4.63 -23.48 -12.31
CA THR A 85 -4.39 -24.88 -11.96
C THR A 85 -3.02 -25.29 -12.48
N PHE A 86 -2.14 -25.73 -11.59
CA PHE A 86 -0.83 -26.29 -11.92
C PHE A 86 -0.72 -27.68 -11.29
N ASP A 87 -0.48 -28.70 -12.10
CA ASP A 87 -0.27 -30.08 -11.65
C ASP A 87 -1.39 -30.62 -10.72
N GLY A 88 -2.65 -30.34 -11.08
CA GLY A 88 -3.82 -30.74 -10.29
C GLY A 88 -4.04 -29.93 -9.00
N ARG A 89 -3.20 -28.93 -8.73
CA ARG A 89 -3.30 -28.03 -7.57
C ARG A 89 -3.78 -26.65 -8.00
N VAL A 90 -4.60 -26.01 -7.18
CA VAL A 90 -5.10 -24.65 -7.43
C VAL A 90 -4.15 -23.65 -6.81
N ILE A 91 -3.64 -22.71 -7.59
CA ILE A 91 -2.71 -21.67 -7.13
C ILE A 91 -3.31 -20.30 -7.44
N LEU A 92 -3.45 -19.45 -6.43
CA LEU A 92 -3.75 -18.03 -6.61
C LEU A 92 -2.44 -17.28 -6.86
N ILE A 93 -2.27 -16.77 -8.08
CA ILE A 93 -1.09 -15.99 -8.48
C ILE A 93 -1.51 -14.53 -8.64
N GLY A 94 -0.79 -13.61 -8.01
CA GLY A 94 -1.09 -12.19 -8.12
C GLY A 94 0.03 -11.29 -7.60
N GLN A 95 -0.24 -10.00 -7.60
CA GLN A 95 0.68 -8.97 -7.15
C GLN A 95 -0.07 -7.83 -6.48
N PHE A 96 0.62 -7.07 -5.65
CA PHE A 96 0.09 -5.84 -5.08
C PHE A 96 0.31 -4.66 -6.03
N VAL A 97 -0.76 -3.91 -6.30
CA VAL A 97 -0.81 -2.77 -7.22
C VAL A 97 -1.33 -1.57 -6.44
N GLY A 98 -0.62 -0.44 -6.45
CA GLY A 98 -1.16 0.83 -5.93
C GLY A 98 -0.20 1.77 -5.20
N VAL A 99 0.93 1.27 -4.68
CA VAL A 99 1.83 2.11 -3.87
C VAL A 99 2.77 2.97 -4.73
N ASP A 100 3.11 2.52 -5.94
CA ASP A 100 4.28 3.06 -6.65
C ASP A 100 3.95 4.09 -7.74
N GLY A 101 2.75 4.01 -8.34
CA GLY A 101 2.38 4.88 -9.47
C GLY A 101 2.28 6.37 -9.12
N HIS A 102 1.97 6.70 -7.86
CA HIS A 102 1.78 8.09 -7.42
C HIS A 102 2.91 8.61 -6.53
N ALA A 103 3.80 7.74 -6.03
CA ALA A 103 4.92 8.13 -5.19
C ALA A 103 5.94 9.01 -5.95
N GLY A 104 6.25 8.66 -7.20
CA GLY A 104 7.19 9.40 -8.05
C GLY A 104 6.78 10.86 -8.26
N PRO A 105 5.56 11.15 -8.76
CA PRO A 105 5.07 12.52 -8.93
C PRO A 105 5.04 13.35 -7.63
N ILE A 106 4.65 12.75 -6.51
CA ILE A 106 4.58 13.45 -5.21
C ILE A 106 5.98 13.88 -4.74
N VAL A 107 6.95 12.96 -4.79
CA VAL A 107 8.35 13.27 -4.42
C VAL A 107 8.96 14.24 -5.42
N GLY A 108 8.67 14.08 -6.72
CA GLY A 108 9.12 14.98 -7.77
C GLY A 108 8.63 16.42 -7.58
N ALA A 109 7.35 16.61 -7.20
CA ALA A 109 6.79 17.92 -6.88
C ALA A 109 7.49 18.56 -5.67
N GLY A 110 7.76 17.76 -4.62
CA GLY A 110 8.50 18.24 -3.45
C GLY A 110 9.94 18.66 -3.78
N LEU A 111 10.64 17.89 -4.62
CA LEU A 111 11.98 18.22 -5.12
C LEU A 111 11.96 19.50 -5.98
N ALA A 112 11.02 19.62 -6.91
CA ALA A 112 10.90 20.80 -7.75
C ALA A 112 10.63 22.06 -6.93
N MET A 113 9.72 21.97 -5.96
CA MET A 113 9.40 23.09 -5.07
C MET A 113 10.58 23.47 -4.18
N GLY A 114 11.31 22.47 -3.65
CA GLY A 114 12.53 22.71 -2.87
C GLY A 114 13.62 23.38 -3.71
N LEU A 115 13.82 22.93 -4.95
CA LEU A 115 14.79 23.53 -5.87
C LEU A 115 14.45 25.00 -6.16
N LEU A 116 13.19 25.33 -6.42
CA LEU A 116 12.75 26.70 -6.65
C LEU A 116 13.02 27.60 -5.42
N MET A 117 12.76 27.08 -4.21
CA MET A 117 13.02 27.79 -2.95
C MET A 117 14.50 27.97 -2.62
N ILE A 118 15.40 27.20 -3.26
CA ILE A 118 16.85 27.36 -3.11
C ILE A 118 17.39 28.29 -4.20
N VAL A 119 17.04 28.02 -5.47
CA VAL A 119 17.63 28.71 -6.63
C VAL A 119 17.17 30.17 -6.72
N GLY A 120 15.89 30.45 -6.48
CA GLY A 120 15.36 31.82 -6.55
C GLY A 120 16.10 32.80 -5.60
N PRO A 121 16.13 32.51 -4.30
CA PRO A 121 16.84 33.34 -3.32
C PRO A 121 18.34 33.44 -3.56
N LEU A 122 18.97 32.39 -4.09
CA LEU A 122 20.39 32.40 -4.45
C LEU A 122 20.67 33.36 -5.62
N LEU A 123 19.79 33.40 -6.63
CA LEU A 123 19.88 34.36 -7.74
C LEU A 123 19.69 35.80 -7.25
N GLU A 124 18.79 36.02 -6.28
CA GLU A 124 18.56 37.33 -5.68
C GLU A 124 19.74 37.82 -4.83
N LEU A 125 20.38 36.93 -4.08
CA LEU A 125 21.62 37.22 -3.35
C LEU A 125 22.77 37.56 -4.31
N LEU A 126 22.90 36.83 -5.42
CA LEU A 126 23.87 37.15 -6.48
C LEU A 126 23.59 38.50 -7.16
N GLY A 127 22.33 38.93 -7.20
CA GLY A 127 21.89 40.24 -7.68
C GLY A 127 22.21 41.40 -6.72
N GLY A 128 22.81 41.14 -5.56
CA GLY A 128 23.19 42.15 -4.58
C GLY A 128 22.10 42.48 -3.56
N SER A 129 21.09 41.62 -3.40
CA SER A 129 20.12 41.76 -2.32
C SER A 129 20.78 41.53 -0.95
N HIS A 130 20.44 42.37 0.02
CA HIS A 130 20.95 42.31 1.40
C HIS A 130 19.90 41.82 2.40
N ASP A 131 18.80 41.25 1.92
CA ASP A 131 17.76 40.74 2.80
C ASP A 131 18.26 39.52 3.60
N PRO A 132 18.32 39.60 4.94
CA PRO A 132 18.78 38.49 5.78
C PRO A 132 17.90 37.25 5.67
N MET A 133 16.64 37.38 5.24
CA MET A 133 15.73 36.26 5.09
C MET A 133 16.13 35.33 3.94
N LEU A 134 16.81 35.85 2.92
CA LEU A 134 17.30 35.07 1.77
C LEU A 134 18.38 34.07 2.17
N TRP A 135 19.12 34.32 3.24
CA TRP A 135 20.13 33.38 3.77
C TRP A 135 19.51 32.17 4.47
N LEU A 136 18.27 32.29 4.95
CA LEU A 136 17.54 31.19 5.59
C LEU A 136 16.77 30.33 4.59
N MET A 137 16.43 30.88 3.43
CA MET A 137 15.64 30.20 2.40
C MET A 137 16.24 28.89 1.89
N PRO A 138 17.57 28.74 1.69
CA PRO A 138 18.17 27.46 1.29
C PRO A 138 17.93 26.34 2.32
N LEU A 139 17.88 26.69 3.60
CA LEU A 139 17.55 25.74 4.67
C LEU A 139 16.07 25.34 4.58
N LEU A 140 15.19 26.32 4.36
CA LEU A 140 13.75 26.13 4.22
C LEU A 140 13.38 25.32 2.97
N GLY A 141 14.15 25.43 1.89
CA GLY A 141 13.96 24.70 0.64
C GLY A 141 14.12 23.17 0.78
N TRP A 142 14.71 22.67 1.86
CA TRP A 142 14.73 21.24 2.15
C TRP A 142 13.45 20.71 2.80
N LEU A 143 12.58 21.57 3.34
CA LEU A 143 11.34 21.14 3.97
C LEU A 143 10.38 20.45 2.99
N PRO A 144 10.08 21.00 1.79
CA PRO A 144 9.18 20.33 0.83
C PRO A 144 9.61 18.92 0.40
N PRO A 145 10.88 18.64 0.02
CA PRO A 145 11.28 17.28 -0.34
C PRO A 145 11.26 16.35 0.87
N LEU A 146 11.69 16.79 2.06
CA LEU A 146 11.64 15.98 3.27
C LEU A 146 10.19 15.62 3.65
N PHE A 147 9.28 16.59 3.56
CA PHE A 147 7.88 16.40 3.87
C PHE A 147 7.19 15.43 2.91
N THR A 148 7.40 15.60 1.60
CA THR A 148 6.82 14.69 0.58
C THR A 148 7.38 13.27 0.69
N ILE A 149 8.68 13.10 0.95
CA ILE A 149 9.28 11.79 1.27
C ILE A 149 8.65 11.20 2.54
N GLY A 150 8.44 12.02 3.56
CA GLY A 150 7.79 11.62 4.82
C GLY A 150 6.38 11.09 4.60
N ILE A 151 5.55 11.82 3.83
CA ILE A 151 4.19 11.41 3.48
C ILE A 151 4.20 10.09 2.70
N VAL A 152 5.06 9.95 1.70
CA VAL A 152 5.14 8.72 0.90
C VAL A 152 5.58 7.55 1.76
N ARG A 153 6.59 7.73 2.64
CA ARG A 153 7.03 6.69 3.59
C ARG A 153 5.93 6.31 4.57
N LEU A 154 5.19 7.28 5.10
CA LEU A 154 4.08 7.03 6.01
C LEU A 154 2.94 6.29 5.29
N GLY A 155 2.61 6.70 4.07
CA GLY A 155 1.62 6.03 3.23
C GLY A 155 1.99 4.58 2.91
N ARG A 156 3.27 4.34 2.57
CA ARG A 156 3.81 2.99 2.35
C ARG A 156 3.83 2.15 3.62
N TRP A 157 4.16 2.73 4.77
CA TRP A 157 4.09 2.04 6.06
C TRP A 157 2.65 1.62 6.39
N LEU A 158 1.68 2.52 6.23
CA LEU A 158 0.25 2.21 6.39
C LEU A 158 -0.19 1.09 5.43
N SER A 159 0.22 1.19 4.16
CA SER A 159 -0.08 0.18 3.14
C SER A 159 0.53 -1.19 3.45
N SER A 160 1.75 -1.24 3.99
CA SER A 160 2.39 -2.52 4.35
C SER A 160 1.63 -3.27 5.45
N SER A 161 0.94 -2.54 6.34
CA SER A 161 0.06 -3.15 7.34
C SER A 161 -1.19 -3.75 6.70
N ASP A 162 -1.70 -3.13 5.64
CA ASP A 162 -2.88 -3.56 4.91
C ASP A 162 -2.55 -4.78 4.02
N GLU A 163 -1.36 -4.82 3.40
CA GLU A 163 -0.85 -5.98 2.65
C GLU A 163 -0.75 -7.23 3.52
N LYS A 164 -0.16 -7.11 4.72
CA LYS A 164 -0.08 -8.23 5.68
C LYS A 164 -1.46 -8.77 6.05
N ARG A 165 -2.46 -7.89 6.16
CA ARG A 165 -3.85 -8.30 6.44
C ARG A 165 -4.47 -9.03 5.26
N ILE A 166 -4.27 -8.55 4.03
CA ILE A 166 -4.77 -9.21 2.82
C ILE A 166 -4.12 -10.60 2.68
N ILE A 167 -2.80 -10.69 2.85
CA ILE A 167 -2.07 -11.97 2.84
C ILE A 167 -2.61 -12.90 3.92
N GLY A 168 -2.84 -12.41 5.13
CA GLY A 168 -3.41 -13.18 6.24
C GLY A 168 -4.81 -13.71 5.91
N ALA A 169 -5.68 -12.89 5.32
CA ALA A 169 -7.02 -13.28 4.91
C ALA A 169 -6.99 -14.34 3.80
N ILE A 170 -6.12 -14.17 2.79
CA ILE A 170 -5.92 -15.16 1.72
C ILE A 170 -5.44 -16.48 2.32
N LYS A 171 -4.40 -16.47 3.17
CA LYS A 171 -3.89 -17.66 3.82
C LYS A 171 -4.95 -18.35 4.67
N HIS A 172 -5.71 -17.60 5.46
CA HIS A 172 -6.79 -18.16 6.29
C HIS A 172 -7.92 -18.76 5.45
N ALA A 173 -8.25 -18.17 4.29
CA ALA A 173 -9.30 -18.68 3.42
C ALA A 173 -8.86 -19.90 2.60
N LEU A 174 -7.58 -19.97 2.21
CA LEU A 174 -7.04 -21.00 1.31
C LEU A 174 -6.33 -22.16 2.03
N LEU A 175 -5.86 -21.97 3.26
CA LEU A 175 -5.27 -23.03 4.08
C LEU A 175 -6.32 -23.66 4.98
N LYS A 176 -6.32 -24.98 5.10
CA LYS A 176 -7.16 -25.70 6.06
C LYS A 176 -6.68 -25.37 7.48
N PRO A 177 -7.56 -24.99 8.43
CA PRO A 177 -7.17 -24.97 9.83
C PRO A 177 -6.72 -26.40 10.18
N GLN A 178 -5.45 -26.56 10.55
CA GLN A 178 -5.00 -27.81 11.15
C GLN A 178 -5.89 -28.02 12.37
N ARG A 179 -6.82 -28.99 12.29
CA ARG A 179 -7.40 -29.57 13.50
C ARG A 179 -6.21 -30.06 14.29
N THR A 180 -5.81 -29.33 15.32
CA THR A 180 -5.10 -29.90 16.44
C THR A 180 -6.04 -30.95 17.01
N GLY A 181 -5.93 -32.17 16.48
CA GLY A 181 -6.47 -33.36 17.10
C GLY A 181 -5.76 -33.50 18.43
N VAL A 182 -6.37 -32.95 19.48
CA VAL A 182 -6.09 -33.41 20.83
C VAL A 182 -6.71 -34.80 20.88
N ALA A 183 -5.83 -35.79 20.81
CA ALA A 183 -6.12 -37.19 21.08
C ALA A 183 -6.51 -37.38 22.55
#